data_AF-A0A926HV72-F1
#
_entry.id   AF-A0A926HV72-F1
#
_cell.length_a   1.000
_cell.length_b   1.000
_cell.length_c   1.000
_cell.angle_alpha   90.00
_cell.angle_beta   90.00
_cell.angle_gamma   90.00
#
_symmetry.space_group_name_H-M   'P 1'
#
loop_
_entity.id
_entity.type
_entity.pdbx_description
1 polymer ?
#
loop_
_entity_poly.entity_id
_entity_poly.type
_entity_poly.pdbx_seq_one_letter_code
_entity_poly.pdbx_strand_id
1 'polypeptide(L)'
;MLTDIPYSTLAQDSAYEIMLLRDQENAAFAEIARRTGRSAGGAAQLYNRVKVKQIRLYLNHIACWLGHETAAEVTKFYYSIYECYQDRRCACAYLEKSWQELLDRYRCGEPGMPKSFAESLPPLLPPLGEKTVARIVSLREGGTSFQKIAGELNLTPAKAKHVYNSHYHKLVLGYLESLPAAGDGAGERRALWESYLNKNVSPQKFYDEMRR
;
A
#
# COMPACT_ATOMS: atom_id res chain seq x y z
N MET A 1 24.40 0.57 -16.96
CA MET A 1 24.56 1.46 -15.79
C MET A 1 23.25 2.15 -15.52
N LEU A 2 22.86 2.23 -14.26
CA LEU A 2 21.71 3.00 -13.82
C LEU A 2 21.98 4.49 -14.06
N THR A 3 21.06 5.20 -14.69
CA THR A 3 21.14 6.66 -14.84
C THR A 3 20.27 7.29 -13.76
N ASP A 4 20.84 8.26 -13.04
CA ASP A 4 20.11 9.05 -12.06
C ASP A 4 19.17 10.04 -12.77
N ILE A 5 17.90 10.04 -12.39
CA ILE A 5 16.88 10.89 -12.99
C ILE A 5 16.63 12.07 -12.07
N PRO A 6 16.62 13.33 -12.52
CA PRO A 6 16.35 14.47 -11.65
C PRO A 6 14.96 14.41 -10.99
N TYR A 7 14.86 14.78 -9.71
CA TYR A 7 13.59 14.85 -8.99
C TYR A 7 12.59 15.84 -9.62
N SER A 8 13.09 16.89 -10.28
CA SER A 8 12.28 17.90 -10.98
C SER A 8 11.34 17.31 -12.04
N THR A 9 11.64 16.12 -12.58
CA THR A 9 10.73 15.39 -13.47
C THR A 9 9.40 15.04 -12.81
N LEU A 10 9.37 14.87 -11.49
CA LEU A 10 8.15 14.63 -10.72
C LEU A 10 7.32 15.90 -10.57
N ALA A 11 7.98 17.04 -10.31
CA ALA A 11 7.32 18.34 -10.13
C ALA A 11 6.59 18.80 -11.40
N GLN A 12 7.02 18.33 -12.57
CA GLN A 12 6.38 18.59 -13.86
C GLN A 12 5.16 17.69 -14.14
N ASP A 13 4.87 16.67 -13.30
CA ASP A 13 3.67 15.84 -13.46
C ASP A 13 2.43 16.65 -13.09
N SER A 14 1.39 16.60 -13.95
CA SER A 14 0.13 17.30 -13.69
C SER A 14 -0.62 16.81 -12.45
N ALA A 15 -0.22 15.67 -11.87
CA ALA A 15 -0.72 15.18 -10.59
C ALA A 15 0.17 15.54 -9.38
N TYR A 16 1.25 16.29 -9.56
CA TYR A 16 2.16 16.66 -8.47
C TYR A 16 1.46 17.47 -7.38
N GLU A 17 0.61 18.44 -7.76
CA GLU A 17 -0.19 19.21 -6.81
C GLU A 17 -1.05 18.31 -5.93
N ILE A 18 -1.73 17.30 -6.52
CA ILE A 18 -2.52 16.31 -5.76
C ILE A 18 -1.67 15.58 -4.71
N MET A 19 -0.41 15.28 -5.02
CA MET A 19 0.52 14.69 -4.08
C MET A 19 0.82 15.63 -2.91
N LEU A 20 1.11 16.91 -3.19
CA LEU A 20 1.38 17.91 -2.17
C LEU A 20 0.18 18.11 -1.24
N LEU A 21 -1.03 18.25 -1.81
CA LEU A 21 -2.27 18.35 -1.03
C LEU A 21 -2.45 17.15 -0.09
N ARG A 22 -2.16 15.95 -0.59
CA ARG A 22 -2.31 14.73 0.20
C ARG A 22 -1.25 14.58 1.27
N ASP A 23 0.00 14.90 0.96
CA ASP A 23 1.13 14.57 1.82
C ASP A 23 1.51 15.69 2.78
N GLN A 24 1.45 16.95 2.34
CA GLN A 24 1.75 18.13 3.17
C GLN A 24 0.56 18.56 4.01
N GLU A 25 -0.62 18.65 3.38
CA GLU A 25 -1.83 19.14 4.07
C GLU A 25 -2.68 18.02 4.68
N ASN A 26 -2.30 16.75 4.44
CA ASN A 26 -3.08 15.57 4.84
C ASN A 26 -4.53 15.58 4.31
N ALA A 27 -4.79 16.29 3.19
CA ALA A 27 -6.14 16.47 2.66
C ALA A 27 -6.77 15.12 2.28
N ALA A 28 -8.05 14.94 2.59
CA ALA A 28 -8.81 13.77 2.14
C ALA A 28 -9.05 13.83 0.63
N PHE A 29 -9.24 12.68 -0.04
CA PHE A 29 -9.48 12.69 -1.49
C PHE A 29 -10.77 13.40 -1.90
N ALA A 30 -11.78 13.44 -1.03
CA ALA A 30 -12.97 14.26 -1.23
C ALA A 30 -12.62 15.76 -1.24
N GLU A 31 -11.67 16.19 -0.40
CA GLU A 31 -11.21 17.57 -0.36
C GLU A 31 -10.40 17.94 -1.60
N ILE A 32 -9.44 17.08 -1.94
CA ILE A 32 -8.61 17.23 -3.13
C ILE A 32 -9.49 17.31 -4.38
N ALA A 33 -10.54 16.48 -4.45
CA ALA A 33 -11.53 16.50 -5.51
C ALA A 33 -12.20 17.87 -5.67
N ARG A 34 -12.66 18.48 -4.56
CA ARG A 34 -13.25 19.83 -4.58
C ARG A 34 -12.26 20.89 -5.08
N ARG A 35 -11.00 20.83 -4.62
CA ARG A 35 -9.96 21.81 -4.99
C ARG A 35 -9.47 21.70 -6.42
N THR A 36 -9.48 20.48 -6.98
CA THR A 36 -8.92 20.20 -8.31
C THR A 36 -9.97 20.01 -9.40
N GLY A 37 -11.26 20.12 -9.07
CA GLY A 37 -12.35 19.88 -10.03
C GLY A 37 -12.45 18.43 -10.50
N ARG A 38 -12.02 17.47 -9.67
CA ARG A 38 -11.96 16.03 -10.00
C ARG A 38 -12.94 15.24 -9.15
N SER A 39 -13.16 13.96 -9.49
CA SER A 39 -13.80 13.02 -8.58
C SER A 39 -12.82 12.53 -7.52
N ALA A 40 -13.31 12.13 -6.33
CA ALA A 40 -12.46 11.60 -5.26
C ALA A 40 -11.71 10.32 -5.70
N GLY A 41 -12.36 9.46 -6.48
CA GLY A 41 -11.74 8.27 -7.07
C GLY A 41 -10.63 8.62 -8.07
N GLY A 42 -10.87 9.60 -8.95
CA GLY A 42 -9.88 10.09 -9.90
C GLY A 42 -8.67 10.74 -9.21
N ALA A 43 -8.92 11.54 -8.16
CA ALA A 43 -7.85 12.11 -7.34
C ALA A 43 -7.01 11.01 -6.65
N ALA A 44 -7.64 9.97 -6.09
CA ALA A 44 -6.94 8.84 -5.48
C ALA A 44 -6.10 8.06 -6.50
N GLN A 45 -6.60 7.85 -7.71
CA GLN A 45 -5.86 7.15 -8.77
C GLN A 45 -4.63 7.97 -9.21
N LEU A 46 -4.80 9.27 -9.45
CA LEU A 46 -3.70 10.17 -9.83
C LEU A 46 -2.65 10.26 -8.73
N TYR A 47 -3.08 10.39 -7.47
CA TYR A 47 -2.21 10.33 -6.31
C TYR A 47 -1.37 9.04 -6.29
N ASN A 48 -2.01 7.88 -6.42
CA ASN A 48 -1.29 6.60 -6.40
C ASN A 48 -0.28 6.51 -7.55
N ARG A 49 -0.62 7.00 -8.73
CA ARG A 49 0.26 7.04 -9.89
C ARG A 49 1.50 7.92 -9.63
N VAL A 50 1.31 9.16 -9.19
CA VAL A 50 2.44 10.08 -8.94
C VAL A 50 3.28 9.64 -7.74
N LYS A 51 2.65 9.08 -6.69
CA LYS A 51 3.37 8.52 -5.54
C LYS A 51 4.27 7.35 -5.93
N VAL A 52 3.81 6.46 -6.83
CA VAL A 52 4.64 5.39 -7.39
C VAL A 52 5.82 5.96 -8.19
N LYS A 53 5.63 7.05 -8.95
CA LYS A 53 6.73 7.73 -9.65
C LYS A 53 7.75 8.29 -8.64
N GLN A 54 7.31 8.99 -7.60
CA GLN A 54 8.18 9.51 -6.55
C GLN A 54 9.04 8.41 -5.92
N ILE A 55 8.41 7.30 -5.52
CA ILE A 55 9.11 6.15 -4.94
C ILE A 55 10.15 5.63 -5.93
N ARG A 56 9.80 5.42 -7.20
CA ARG A 56 10.76 4.94 -8.20
C ARG A 56 11.96 5.87 -8.38
N LEU A 57 11.75 7.18 -8.35
CA LEU A 57 12.82 8.17 -8.38
C LEU A 57 13.74 8.03 -7.15
N TYR A 58 13.17 7.91 -5.94
CA TYR A 58 13.99 7.68 -4.74
C TYR A 58 14.78 6.37 -4.80
N LEU A 59 14.15 5.26 -5.21
CA LEU A 59 14.85 3.98 -5.30
C LEU A 59 15.98 4.01 -6.34
N ASN A 60 15.76 4.68 -7.47
CA ASN A 60 16.77 4.89 -8.51
C ASN A 60 17.93 5.74 -7.98
N HIS A 61 17.64 6.87 -7.33
CA HIS A 61 18.65 7.77 -6.79
C HIS A 61 19.48 7.10 -5.68
N ILE A 62 18.83 6.41 -4.74
CA ILE A 62 19.52 5.64 -3.69
C ILE A 62 20.41 4.57 -4.31
N ALA A 63 19.94 3.84 -5.34
CA ALA A 63 20.73 2.83 -6.00
C ALA A 63 21.95 3.41 -6.74
N CYS A 64 21.80 4.54 -7.43
CA CYS A 64 22.91 5.29 -8.02
C CYS A 64 23.94 5.69 -6.97
N TRP A 65 23.48 6.26 -5.84
CA TRP A 65 24.35 6.71 -4.76
C TRP A 65 25.13 5.55 -4.10
N LEU A 66 24.51 4.38 -3.96
CA LEU A 66 25.15 3.16 -3.46
C LEU A 66 26.08 2.48 -4.50
N GLY A 67 26.14 2.99 -5.74
CA GLY A 67 26.96 2.41 -6.80
C GLY A 67 26.40 1.09 -7.37
N HIS A 68 25.11 0.80 -7.19
CA HIS A 68 24.49 -0.40 -7.74
C HIS A 68 24.26 -0.27 -9.25
N GLU A 69 24.48 -1.35 -9.99
CA GLU A 69 24.20 -1.39 -11.43
C GLU A 69 22.70 -1.32 -11.76
N THR A 70 21.86 -1.76 -10.82
CA THR A 70 20.40 -1.78 -10.94
C THR A 70 19.75 -1.37 -9.62
N ALA A 71 18.47 -0.96 -9.66
CA ALA A 71 17.71 -0.65 -8.46
C ALA A 71 17.11 -1.88 -7.74
N ALA A 72 17.50 -3.11 -8.12
CA ALA A 72 16.83 -4.33 -7.65
C ALA A 72 16.92 -4.55 -6.14
N GLU A 73 18.10 -4.36 -5.55
CA GLU A 73 18.32 -4.57 -4.11
C GLU A 73 17.56 -3.53 -3.27
N VAL A 74 17.67 -2.26 -3.64
CA VAL A 74 16.94 -1.15 -3.01
C VAL A 74 15.43 -1.33 -3.16
N THR A 75 14.97 -1.83 -4.32
CA THR A 75 13.56 -2.17 -4.55
C THR A 75 13.08 -3.31 -3.65
N LYS A 76 13.88 -4.37 -3.48
CA LYS A 76 13.57 -5.48 -2.57
C LYS A 76 13.46 -4.98 -1.12
N PHE A 77 14.38 -4.13 -0.70
CA PHE A 77 14.33 -3.50 0.62
C PHE A 77 13.06 -2.66 0.78
N TYR A 78 12.73 -1.82 -0.20
CA TYR A 78 11.47 -1.06 -0.20
C TYR A 78 10.24 -1.94 -0.08
N TYR A 79 10.19 -3.06 -0.80
CA TYR A 79 9.04 -3.97 -0.70
C TYR A 79 8.89 -4.58 0.69
N SER A 80 9.98 -4.79 1.44
CA SER A 80 9.88 -5.22 2.84
C SER A 80 9.25 -4.15 3.74
N ILE A 81 9.58 -2.88 3.50
CA ILE A 81 8.99 -1.73 4.20
C ILE A 81 7.50 -1.58 3.82
N TYR A 82 7.20 -1.63 2.53
CA TYR A 82 5.84 -1.55 2.03
C TYR A 82 5.01 -2.72 2.55
N GLU A 83 5.56 -3.93 2.64
CA GLU A 83 4.85 -5.08 3.20
C GLU A 83 4.50 -4.85 4.67
N CYS A 84 5.39 -4.25 5.46
CA CYS A 84 5.13 -3.91 6.85
C CYS A 84 3.99 -2.89 7.00
N TYR A 85 4.01 -1.81 6.22
CA TYR A 85 3.05 -0.72 6.38
C TYR A 85 1.78 -0.85 5.53
N GLN A 86 1.83 -1.54 4.40
CA GLN A 86 0.79 -1.59 3.36
C GLN A 86 0.27 -0.20 2.93
N ASP A 87 1.04 0.85 3.20
CA ASP A 87 0.73 2.24 2.92
C ASP A 87 1.97 2.90 2.30
N ARG A 88 1.80 3.46 1.09
CA ARG A 88 2.89 4.09 0.33
C ARG A 88 3.38 5.38 0.98
N ARG A 89 2.55 6.12 1.73
CA ARG A 89 2.97 7.32 2.48
C ARG A 89 3.91 6.93 3.59
N CYS A 90 3.54 5.90 4.36
CA CYS A 90 4.38 5.38 5.44
C CYS A 90 5.71 4.83 4.89
N ALA A 91 5.66 4.02 3.83
CA ALA A 91 6.86 3.50 3.20
C ALA A 91 7.77 4.60 2.62
N CYS A 92 7.18 5.62 1.99
CA CYS A 92 7.93 6.77 1.46
C CYS A 92 8.57 7.60 2.60
N ALA A 93 7.80 7.92 3.65
CA ALA A 93 8.30 8.63 4.83
C ALA A 93 9.43 7.86 5.53
N TYR A 94 9.38 6.53 5.54
CA TYR A 94 10.47 5.71 6.07
C TYR A 94 11.75 5.84 5.24
N LEU A 95 11.66 5.84 3.90
CA LEU A 95 12.82 6.08 3.03
C LEU A 95 13.42 7.47 3.32
N GLU A 96 12.58 8.49 3.39
CA GLU A 96 13.00 9.86 3.67
C GLU A 96 13.61 10.03 5.06
N LYS A 97 13.16 9.27 6.06
CA LYS A 97 13.80 9.22 7.37
C LYS A 97 15.15 8.51 7.34
N SER A 98 15.26 7.41 6.57
CA SER A 98 16.46 6.55 6.54
C SER A 98 17.60 7.13 5.70
N TRP A 99 17.26 7.86 4.63
CA TRP A 99 18.19 8.51 3.72
C TRP A 99 17.95 10.02 3.67
N GLN A 100 17.76 10.63 4.84
CA GLN A 100 17.31 12.02 4.93
C GLN A 100 18.21 13.00 4.18
N GLU A 101 19.50 13.05 4.50
CA GLU A 101 20.42 14.01 3.86
C GLU A 101 20.51 13.80 2.35
N LEU A 102 20.51 12.54 1.91
CA LEU A 102 20.59 12.18 0.50
C LEU A 102 19.34 12.65 -0.25
N LEU A 103 18.15 12.31 0.27
CA LEU A 103 16.89 12.63 -0.40
C LEU A 103 16.49 14.11 -0.26
N ASP A 104 16.92 14.81 0.80
CA ASP A 104 16.78 16.26 0.92
C ASP A 104 17.54 16.99 -0.19
N ARG A 105 18.81 16.60 -0.44
CA ARG A 105 19.60 17.17 -1.54
C ARG A 105 18.99 16.85 -2.90
N TYR A 106 18.56 15.60 -3.09
CA TYR A 106 17.96 15.14 -4.35
C TYR A 106 16.67 15.90 -4.71
N ARG A 107 15.83 16.21 -3.71
CA ARG A 107 14.61 17.01 -3.90
C ARG A 107 14.88 18.47 -4.28
N CYS A 108 16.08 18.99 -4.04
CA CYS A 108 16.49 20.36 -4.43
C CYS A 108 15.49 21.44 -3.98
N GLY A 109 15.05 21.37 -2.72
CA GLY A 109 14.10 22.34 -2.13
C GLY A 109 12.62 21.95 -2.23
N GLU A 110 12.26 20.94 -3.02
CA GLU A 110 10.92 20.36 -3.01
C GLU A 110 10.61 19.68 -1.66
N PRO A 111 9.36 19.75 -1.16
CA PRO A 111 9.02 19.18 0.13
C PRO A 111 8.98 17.64 0.10
N GLY A 112 9.57 17.03 1.13
CA GLY A 112 9.34 15.62 1.49
C GLY A 112 8.12 15.47 2.41
N MET A 113 7.84 14.26 2.87
CA MET A 113 6.85 13.98 3.92
C MET A 113 7.10 14.85 5.17
N PRO A 114 6.04 15.35 5.84
CA PRO A 114 6.20 16.12 7.06
C PRO A 114 6.99 15.36 8.12
N LYS A 115 7.95 16.03 8.79
CA LYS A 115 8.79 15.41 9.84
C LYS A 115 7.95 14.77 10.94
N SER A 116 6.90 15.46 11.40
CA SER A 116 5.96 14.95 12.41
C SER A 116 5.27 13.65 11.96
N PHE A 117 4.96 13.50 10.67
CA PHE A 117 4.40 12.27 10.13
C PHE A 117 5.43 11.13 10.14
N ALA A 118 6.67 11.40 9.71
CA ALA A 118 7.76 10.42 9.70
C ALA A 118 8.16 9.97 11.12
N GLU A 119 8.06 10.86 12.11
CA GLU A 119 8.28 10.57 13.53
C GLU A 119 7.16 9.71 14.12
N SER A 120 5.92 9.90 13.66
CA SER A 120 4.75 9.12 14.12
C SER A 120 4.65 7.71 13.52
N LEU A 121 5.58 7.30 12.65
CA LEU A 121 5.51 6.00 11.99
C LEU A 121 5.59 4.86 13.03
N PRO A 122 4.73 3.83 12.90
CA PRO A 122 4.93 2.60 13.65
C PRO A 122 6.31 1.98 13.35
N PRO A 123 6.89 1.21 14.29
CA PRO A 123 8.15 0.53 14.06
C PRO A 123 8.05 -0.44 12.87
N LEU A 124 9.19 -0.70 12.22
CA LEU A 124 9.26 -1.75 11.20
C LEU A 124 9.20 -3.11 11.89
N LEU A 125 8.10 -3.85 11.66
CA LEU A 125 7.86 -5.14 12.28
C LEU A 125 8.28 -6.29 11.35
N PRO A 126 8.71 -7.42 11.92
CA PRO A 126 8.84 -8.67 11.16
C PRO A 126 7.46 -9.14 10.65
N PRO A 127 7.44 -10.13 9.74
CA PRO A 127 6.19 -10.78 9.32
C PRO A 127 5.34 -11.22 10.51
N LEU A 128 4.05 -10.90 10.47
CA LEU A 128 3.14 -11.21 11.56
C LEU A 128 2.91 -12.73 11.66
N GLY A 129 3.03 -13.25 12.88
CA GLY A 129 2.71 -14.65 13.16
C GLY A 129 1.20 -14.92 13.19
N GLU A 130 0.83 -16.20 13.13
CA GLU A 130 -0.58 -16.64 13.07
C GLU A 130 -1.41 -16.14 14.25
N LYS A 131 -0.85 -16.07 15.46
CA LYS A 131 -1.52 -15.54 16.65
C LYS A 131 -1.97 -14.08 16.46
N THR A 132 -1.11 -13.25 15.86
CA THR A 132 -1.43 -11.84 15.58
C THR A 132 -2.49 -11.73 14.49
N VAL A 133 -2.42 -12.57 13.45
CA VAL A 133 -3.45 -12.63 12.40
C VAL A 133 -4.80 -13.01 13.00
N ALA A 134 -4.86 -14.06 13.83
CA ALA A 134 -6.07 -14.49 14.52
C ALA A 134 -6.64 -13.39 15.43
N ARG A 135 -5.77 -12.63 16.13
CA ARG A 135 -6.18 -11.48 16.95
C ARG A 135 -6.81 -10.38 16.10
N ILE A 136 -6.22 -10.03 14.95
CA ILE A 136 -6.77 -9.02 14.02
C ILE A 136 -8.17 -9.44 13.54
N VAL A 137 -8.33 -10.71 13.14
CA VAL A 137 -9.62 -11.26 12.69
C VAL A 137 -10.64 -11.19 13.83
N SER A 138 -10.32 -11.73 15.00
CA SER A 138 -11.21 -11.72 16.17
C SER A 138 -11.67 -10.30 16.56
N LEU A 139 -10.75 -9.34 16.63
CA LEU A 139 -11.08 -7.95 16.93
C LEU A 139 -12.01 -7.34 15.88
N ARG A 140 -11.74 -7.63 14.61
CA ARG A 140 -12.52 -7.08 13.49
C ARG A 140 -13.92 -7.67 13.42
N GLU A 141 -14.05 -8.98 13.59
CA GLU A 141 -15.35 -9.66 13.69
C GLU A 141 -16.15 -9.18 14.91
N GLY A 142 -15.47 -8.83 16.01
CA GLY A 142 -16.07 -8.17 17.17
C GLY A 142 -16.47 -6.70 16.96
N GLY A 143 -16.37 -6.16 15.74
CA GLY A 143 -16.80 -4.79 15.39
C GLY A 143 -15.74 -3.71 15.58
N THR A 144 -14.51 -4.05 15.98
CA THR A 144 -13.44 -3.05 16.18
C THR A 144 -13.02 -2.43 14.84
N SER A 145 -12.80 -1.12 14.80
CA SER A 145 -12.31 -0.44 13.60
C SER A 145 -10.83 -0.74 13.33
N PHE A 146 -10.41 -0.72 12.06
CA PHE A 146 -9.01 -0.94 11.71
C PHE A 146 -8.06 0.08 12.34
N GLN A 147 -8.52 1.31 12.59
CA GLN A 147 -7.73 2.33 13.30
C GLN A 147 -7.44 1.90 14.74
N LYS A 148 -8.44 1.40 15.47
CA LYS A 148 -8.26 0.93 16.85
C LYS A 148 -7.38 -0.33 16.90
N ILE A 149 -7.61 -1.29 15.99
CA ILE A 149 -6.77 -2.49 15.87
C ILE A 149 -5.31 -2.11 15.59
N ALA A 150 -5.09 -1.16 14.68
CA ALA A 150 -3.76 -0.69 14.35
C ALA A 150 -3.04 -0.05 15.55
N GLY A 151 -3.76 0.76 16.34
CA GLY A 151 -3.23 1.33 17.58
C GLY A 151 -2.87 0.26 18.62
N GLU A 152 -3.75 -0.73 18.83
CA GLU A 152 -3.51 -1.83 19.79
C GLU A 152 -2.30 -2.69 19.40
N LEU A 153 -2.06 -2.89 18.11
CA LEU A 153 -1.04 -3.81 17.60
C LEU A 153 0.20 -3.12 17.02
N ASN A 154 0.32 -1.79 17.17
CA ASN A 154 1.40 -0.98 16.58
C ASN A 154 1.56 -1.19 15.06
N LEU A 155 0.44 -1.27 14.35
CA LEU A 155 0.39 -1.38 12.89
C LEU A 155 -0.09 -0.07 12.28
N THR A 156 -0.07 0.01 10.95
CA THR A 156 -0.90 0.98 10.24
C THR A 156 -2.33 0.42 10.09
N PRO A 157 -3.35 1.28 9.97
CA PRO A 157 -4.71 0.85 9.61
C PRO A 157 -4.75 0.08 8.29
N ALA A 158 -3.88 0.45 7.33
CA ALA A 158 -3.77 -0.22 6.04
C ALA A 158 -3.25 -1.66 6.20
N LYS A 159 -2.23 -1.89 7.05
CA LYS A 159 -1.71 -3.23 7.32
C LYS A 159 -2.75 -4.11 8.02
N ALA A 160 -3.44 -3.58 9.02
CA ALA A 160 -4.51 -4.31 9.72
C ALA A 160 -5.62 -4.75 8.73
N LYS A 161 -6.08 -3.85 7.86
CA LYS A 161 -7.06 -4.16 6.81
C LYS A 161 -6.52 -5.17 5.80
N HIS A 162 -5.28 -5.02 5.36
CA HIS A 162 -4.64 -5.94 4.42
C HIS A 162 -4.59 -7.36 4.99
N VAL A 163 -4.12 -7.52 6.24
CA VAL A 163 -4.01 -8.83 6.90
C VAL A 163 -5.38 -9.50 7.03
N TYR A 164 -6.39 -8.75 7.46
CA TYR A 164 -7.75 -9.23 7.54
C TYR A 164 -8.29 -9.71 6.17
N ASN A 165 -8.14 -8.88 5.14
CA ASN A 165 -8.58 -9.25 3.78
C ASN A 165 -7.81 -10.46 3.23
N SER A 166 -6.50 -10.53 3.47
CA SER A 166 -5.66 -11.64 3.03
C SER A 166 -6.00 -12.94 3.76
N HIS A 167 -6.44 -12.89 5.02
CA HIS A 167 -6.94 -14.08 5.73
C HIS A 167 -8.14 -14.68 4.99
N TYR A 168 -9.18 -13.89 4.73
CA TYR A 168 -10.36 -14.37 4.02
C TYR A 168 -10.07 -14.74 2.56
N HIS A 169 -9.18 -14.01 1.89
CA HIS A 169 -8.72 -14.39 0.55
C HIS A 169 -8.13 -15.80 0.54
N LYS A 170 -7.28 -16.15 1.50
CA LYS A 170 -6.73 -17.51 1.63
C LYS A 170 -7.81 -18.56 1.87
N LEU A 171 -8.82 -18.26 2.67
CA LEU A 171 -9.95 -19.18 2.89
C LEU A 171 -10.76 -19.42 1.60
N VAL A 172 -10.99 -18.36 0.82
CA VAL A 172 -11.64 -18.48 -0.50
C VAL A 172 -10.79 -19.32 -1.45
N LEU A 173 -9.49 -19.05 -1.54
CA LEU A 173 -8.58 -19.83 -2.39
C LEU A 173 -8.55 -21.31 -1.98
N GLY A 174 -8.45 -21.60 -0.69
CA GLY A 174 -8.45 -22.98 -0.19
C GLY A 174 -9.73 -23.74 -0.53
N TYR A 175 -10.88 -23.07 -0.52
CA TYR A 175 -12.14 -23.67 -1.00
C TYR A 175 -12.12 -23.90 -2.52
N LEU A 176 -11.69 -22.91 -3.30
CA LEU A 176 -11.64 -23.05 -4.76
C LEU A 176 -10.67 -24.14 -5.21
N GLU A 177 -9.60 -24.35 -4.46
CA GLU A 177 -8.61 -25.41 -4.68
C GLU A 177 -9.12 -26.80 -4.28
N SER A 178 -10.05 -26.90 -3.33
CA SER A 178 -10.66 -28.18 -2.95
C SER A 178 -11.68 -28.69 -3.97
N LEU A 179 -12.18 -27.82 -4.86
CA LEU A 179 -13.09 -28.21 -5.95
C LEU A 179 -12.36 -28.95 -7.07
N PRO A 180 -12.98 -30.00 -7.68
CA PRO A 180 -12.39 -30.75 -8.78
C PRO A 180 -11.97 -29.84 -9.95
N ALA A 181 -10.74 -30.04 -10.45
CA ALA A 181 -10.21 -29.30 -11.59
C ALA A 181 -10.74 -29.81 -12.96
N ALA A 182 -11.32 -31.02 -12.98
CA ALA A 182 -11.85 -31.68 -14.17
C ALA A 182 -13.17 -32.42 -13.82
N GLY A 183 -13.93 -32.80 -14.85
CA GLY A 183 -15.26 -33.39 -14.69
C GLY A 183 -16.34 -32.37 -14.30
N ASP A 184 -17.47 -32.84 -13.78
CA ASP A 184 -18.66 -32.01 -13.53
C ASP A 184 -18.41 -30.83 -12.57
N GLY A 185 -17.45 -30.95 -11.64
CA GLY A 185 -17.05 -29.90 -10.70
C GLY A 185 -16.17 -28.79 -11.28
N ALA A 186 -15.60 -28.97 -12.49
CA ALA A 186 -14.74 -27.97 -13.12
C ALA A 186 -15.50 -26.71 -13.56
N GLY A 187 -16.78 -26.88 -13.93
CA GLY A 187 -17.66 -25.77 -14.28
C GLY A 187 -17.97 -24.87 -13.07
N GLU A 188 -18.28 -25.48 -11.93
CA GLU A 188 -18.55 -24.79 -10.67
C GLU A 188 -17.32 -24.01 -10.19
N ARG A 189 -16.14 -24.65 -10.18
CA ARG A 189 -14.88 -24.00 -9.83
C ARG A 189 -14.61 -22.77 -10.70
N ARG A 190 -14.80 -22.88 -12.02
CA ARG A 190 -14.60 -21.75 -12.95
C ARG A 190 -15.59 -20.62 -12.69
N ALA A 191 -16.86 -20.92 -12.53
CA ALA A 191 -17.90 -19.92 -12.26
C ALA A 191 -17.64 -19.16 -10.95
N LEU A 192 -17.21 -19.86 -9.89
CA LEU A 192 -16.85 -19.23 -8.62
C LEU A 192 -15.59 -18.38 -8.74
N TRP A 193 -14.58 -18.81 -9.50
CA TRP A 193 -13.39 -18.01 -9.80
C TRP A 193 -13.74 -16.71 -10.52
N GLU A 194 -14.56 -16.78 -11.57
CA GLU A 194 -15.03 -15.60 -12.31
C GLU A 194 -15.84 -14.67 -11.42
N SER A 195 -16.74 -15.23 -10.60
CA SER A 195 -17.52 -14.47 -9.61
C SER A 195 -16.61 -13.76 -8.61
N TYR A 196 -15.58 -14.44 -8.09
CA TYR A 196 -14.65 -13.85 -7.13
C TYR A 196 -13.82 -12.70 -7.71
N LEU A 197 -13.37 -12.85 -8.95
CA LEU A 197 -12.57 -11.84 -9.64
C LEU A 197 -13.40 -10.64 -10.12
N ASN A 198 -14.65 -10.88 -10.53
CA ASN A 198 -15.51 -9.85 -11.14
C ASN A 198 -16.44 -9.17 -10.16
N LYS A 199 -16.84 -9.81 -9.05
CA LYS A 199 -17.66 -9.16 -8.03
C LYS A 199 -16.81 -8.16 -7.24
N ASN A 200 -17.27 -6.92 -7.19
CA ASN A 200 -16.67 -5.87 -6.35
C ASN A 200 -17.09 -6.03 -4.86
N VAL A 201 -16.90 -7.22 -4.30
CA VAL A 201 -17.22 -7.55 -2.89
C VAL A 201 -15.94 -7.84 -2.10
N SER A 202 -15.98 -7.66 -0.78
CA SER A 202 -14.83 -8.00 0.07
C SER A 202 -14.61 -9.52 0.10
N PRO A 203 -13.36 -10.00 0.28
CA PRO A 203 -13.08 -11.43 0.43
C PRO A 203 -13.88 -12.10 1.55
N GLN A 204 -14.10 -11.39 2.67
CA GLN A 204 -14.95 -11.85 3.76
C GLN A 204 -16.40 -12.08 3.29
N LYS A 205 -17.02 -11.07 2.68
CA LYS A 205 -18.40 -11.17 2.22
C LYS A 205 -18.58 -12.28 1.19
N PHE A 206 -17.61 -12.43 0.28
CA PHE A 206 -17.61 -13.53 -0.68
C PHE A 206 -17.53 -14.88 0.02
N TYR A 207 -16.63 -15.03 0.98
CA TYR A 207 -16.49 -16.25 1.77
C TYR A 207 -17.78 -16.60 2.54
N ASP A 208 -18.44 -15.60 3.13
CA ASP A 208 -19.71 -15.79 3.83
C ASP A 208 -20.85 -16.20 2.86
N GLU A 209 -20.88 -15.64 1.64
CA GLU A 209 -21.82 -16.03 0.58
C GLU A 209 -21.60 -17.48 0.13
N MET A 210 -20.35 -17.95 0.06
CA MET A 210 -20.02 -19.34 -0.32
C MET A 210 -20.43 -20.37 0.73
N ARG A 211 -20.58 -19.96 1.99
CA ARG A 211 -20.92 -20.86 3.12
C ARG A 211 -22.42 -20.97 3.39
N ARG A 212 -23.26 -20.24 2.66
CA ARG A 212 -24.72 -20.28 2.76
C ARG A 212 -25.30 -21.28 1.76
#